data_AF-A0A962EMM6-F1
#
_entry.id   AF-A0A962EMM6-F1
#
_cell.length_a   1.000
_cell.length_b   1.000
_cell.length_c   1.000
_cell.angle_alpha   90.00
_cell.angle_beta   90.00
_cell.angle_gamma   90.00
#
_symmetry.space_group_name_H-M   'P 1'
#
loop_
_entity.id
_entity.type
_entity.pdbx_description
1 polymer ?
#
loop_
_entity_poly.entity_id
_entity_poly.type
_entity_poly.pdbx_seq_one_letter_code
_entity_poly.pdbx_strand_id
1 'polypeptide(L)'
;MSHLVSSKLPARHQGFSLIELMIALLLGSFLLLGVTRVLEANLQSSRLQQSYGRIQESGRMAIEMIQRDIRNADYWGCPSELKLIADGGTIANNLENGSVDIQDMLTGGGVSGIDNANGEKVGKKDVKDGTDIISLRSSESVPGLSITKTPNTNAAALLVNGGTSVDVCTVLLVTNCKSGDLFQRTSNAQANVINHNTGYKCDADTGATGNASKDFESKYGPDAKILKPTL
;
A
#
# COMPACT_ATOMS: atom_id res chain seq x y z
N MET A 1 28.32 49.41 85.99
CA MET A 1 26.94 48.97 86.26
C MET A 1 26.01 49.87 85.48
N SER A 2 25.11 49.46 84.60
CA SER A 2 24.68 48.16 84.07
C SER A 2 23.57 48.53 83.07
N HIS A 3 23.78 48.31 81.77
CA HIS A 3 22.76 48.55 80.74
C HIS A 3 21.70 47.45 80.80
N LEU A 4 20.45 47.81 81.09
CA LEU A 4 19.32 46.88 81.11
C LEU A 4 18.90 46.54 79.67
N VAL A 5 19.15 45.29 79.28
CA VAL A 5 18.65 44.68 78.05
C VAL A 5 17.14 44.46 78.21
N SER A 6 16.35 45.13 77.37
CA SER A 6 14.90 44.90 77.26
C SER A 6 14.64 43.60 76.52
N SER A 7 14.28 42.54 77.25
CA SER A 7 13.83 41.28 76.67
C SER A 7 12.40 41.43 76.17
N LYS A 8 12.22 41.42 74.84
CA LYS A 8 10.89 41.21 74.25
C LYS A 8 10.45 39.79 74.59
N LEU A 9 9.44 39.66 75.45
CA LEU A 9 8.82 38.38 75.79
C LEU A 9 8.30 37.69 74.51
N PRO A 10 8.46 36.37 74.37
CA PRO A 10 7.97 35.64 73.22
C PRO A 10 6.44 35.78 73.15
N ALA A 11 5.93 36.17 71.97
CA ALA A 11 4.50 36.27 71.74
C ALA A 11 3.86 34.88 71.96
N ARG A 12 2.93 34.82 72.91
CA ARG A 12 2.17 33.62 73.25
C ARG A 12 1.32 33.24 72.02
N HIS A 13 1.63 32.10 71.41
CA HIS A 13 0.80 31.54 70.33
C HIS A 13 -0.63 31.33 70.86
N GLN A 14 -1.58 32.08 70.31
CA GLN A 14 -3.01 31.83 70.52
C GLN A 14 -3.36 30.62 69.66
N GLY A 15 -3.80 29.52 70.30
CA GLY A 15 -4.26 28.33 69.59
C GLY A 15 -5.55 28.62 68.81
N PHE A 16 -5.72 27.97 67.67
CA PHE A 16 -6.94 28.08 66.86
C PHE A 16 -8.14 27.46 67.58
N SER A 17 -9.32 28.04 67.40
CA SER A 17 -10.57 27.44 67.86
C SER A 17 -10.93 26.22 67.01
N LEU A 18 -11.67 25.28 67.59
CA LEU A 18 -12.17 24.09 66.90
C LEU A 18 -13.03 24.47 65.68
N ILE A 19 -13.74 25.60 65.77
CA ILE A 19 -14.55 26.17 64.67
C ILE A 19 -13.67 26.68 63.52
N GLU A 20 -12.55 27.35 63.80
CA GLU A 20 -11.61 27.80 62.75
C GLU A 20 -11.02 26.61 61.99
N LEU A 21 -10.71 25.51 62.68
CA LEU A 21 -10.25 24.28 62.05
C LEU A 21 -11.32 23.68 61.12
N MET A 22 -12.57 23.62 61.57
CA MET A 22 -13.68 23.10 60.76
C MET A 22 -13.91 23.94 59.50
N ILE A 23 -13.86 25.26 59.61
CA ILE A 23 -14.00 26.18 58.47
C ILE A 23 -12.82 26.03 57.50
N ALA A 24 -11.59 25.94 58.01
CA ALA A 24 -10.40 25.75 57.18
C ALA A 24 -10.45 24.43 56.38
N LEU A 25 -10.88 23.34 57.01
CA LEU A 25 -11.04 22.04 56.34
C LEU A 25 -12.16 22.05 55.29
N LEU A 26 -13.30 22.70 55.60
CA LEU A 26 -14.40 22.86 54.64
C LEU A 26 -13.93 23.59 53.38
N LEU A 27 -13.31 24.76 53.55
CA LEU A 27 -12.81 25.56 52.42
C LEU A 27 -11.70 24.85 51.66
N GLY A 28 -10.78 24.17 52.35
CA GLY A 28 -9.74 23.35 51.74
C GLY A 28 -10.30 22.22 50.88
N SER A 29 -11.32 21.50 51.38
CA SER A 29 -11.97 20.43 50.63
C SER A 29 -12.70 20.93 49.38
N PHE A 30 -13.36 22.08 49.48
CA PHE A 30 -14.06 22.71 48.36
C PHE A 30 -13.10 23.13 47.24
N LEU A 31 -11.95 23.71 47.61
CA LEU A 31 -10.90 24.06 46.65
C LEU A 31 -10.31 22.83 45.97
N LEU A 32 -10.03 21.76 46.73
CA LEU A 32 -9.53 20.51 46.16
C LEU A 32 -10.50 19.91 45.14
N LEU A 33 -11.81 19.91 45.42
CA LEU A 33 -12.82 19.45 44.48
C LEU A 33 -12.79 20.26 43.17
N GLY A 34 -12.69 21.60 43.26
CA GLY A 34 -12.58 22.47 42.09
C GLY A 34 -11.34 22.17 41.23
N VAL A 35 -10.17 22.06 41.85
CA VAL A 35 -8.91 21.76 41.15
C VAL A 35 -8.94 20.38 40.49
N THR A 36 -9.55 19.39 41.14
CA THR A 36 -9.66 18.04 40.58
C THR A 36 -10.47 18.03 39.28
N ARG A 37 -11.58 18.79 39.21
CA ARG A 37 -12.37 18.95 37.98
C ARG A 37 -11.58 19.60 36.84
N VAL A 38 -10.77 20.62 37.16
CA VAL A 38 -9.92 21.27 36.17
C VAL A 38 -8.85 20.30 35.65
N LEU A 39 -8.25 19.50 36.54
CA LEU A 39 -7.28 18.47 36.16
C LEU A 39 -7.92 17.41 35.26
N GLU A 40 -9.12 16.92 35.59
CA GLU A 40 -9.87 15.98 34.75
C GLU A 40 -10.12 16.54 33.35
N ALA A 41 -10.57 17.80 33.25
CA ALA A 41 -10.79 18.45 31.97
C ALA A 41 -9.49 18.57 31.15
N ASN A 42 -8.37 18.91 31.80
CA ASN A 42 -7.06 18.97 31.14
C ASN A 42 -6.60 17.59 30.67
N LEU A 43 -6.77 16.55 31.47
CA LEU A 43 -6.45 15.17 31.08
C LEU A 43 -7.32 14.70 29.92
N GLN A 44 -8.61 15.02 29.91
CA GLN A 44 -9.50 14.70 28.80
C GLN A 44 -9.09 15.44 27.52
N SER A 45 -8.79 16.74 27.61
CA SER A 45 -8.30 17.54 26.48
C SER A 45 -6.99 16.97 25.93
N SER A 46 -6.05 16.59 26.81
CA SER A 46 -4.79 15.96 26.41
C SER A 46 -5.00 14.64 25.68
N ARG A 47 -5.91 13.78 26.16
CA ARG A 47 -6.27 12.52 25.49
C ARG A 47 -6.88 12.76 24.10
N LEU A 48 -7.74 13.77 23.97
CA LEU A 48 -8.32 14.15 22.68
C LEU A 48 -7.22 14.62 21.72
N GLN A 49 -6.32 15.50 22.17
CA GLN A 49 -5.20 15.98 21.37
C GLN A 49 -4.30 14.83 20.90
N GLN A 50 -4.00 13.86 21.77
CA GLN A 50 -3.26 12.65 21.37
C GLN A 50 -4.02 11.82 20.34
N SER A 51 -5.34 11.67 20.49
CA SER A 51 -6.17 10.95 19.52
C SER A 51 -6.18 11.64 18.15
N TYR A 52 -6.30 12.97 18.13
CA TYR A 52 -6.19 13.74 16.90
C TYR A 52 -4.80 13.62 16.27
N GLY A 53 -3.74 13.67 17.08
CA GLY A 53 -2.38 13.45 16.61
C GLY A 53 -2.21 12.09 15.94
N ARG A 54 -2.76 11.02 16.53
CA ARG A 54 -2.74 9.67 15.91
C ARG A 54 -3.50 9.62 14.60
N ILE A 55 -4.69 10.21 14.52
CA ILE A 55 -5.47 10.24 13.27
C ILE A 55 -4.72 11.00 12.17
N GLN A 56 -4.11 12.14 12.49
CA GLN A 56 -3.32 12.92 11.53
C GLN A 56 -2.07 12.18 11.08
N GLU A 57 -1.41 11.46 11.99
CA GLU A 57 -0.25 10.63 11.69
C GLU A 57 -0.62 9.49 10.72
N SER A 58 -1.66 8.72 11.08
CA SER A 58 -2.14 7.61 10.24
C SER A 58 -2.66 8.12 8.89
N GLY A 59 -3.32 9.26 8.85
CA GLY A 59 -3.76 9.91 7.62
C GLY A 59 -2.58 10.30 6.72
N ARG A 60 -1.52 10.88 7.30
CA ARG A 60 -0.31 11.22 6.54
C ARG A 60 0.37 9.97 5.97
N MET A 61 0.53 8.93 6.79
CA MET A 61 1.10 7.65 6.33
C MET A 61 0.28 7.03 5.19
N ALA A 62 -1.05 7.03 5.29
CA ALA A 62 -1.93 6.49 4.26
C ALA A 62 -1.78 7.25 2.93
N ILE A 63 -1.73 8.59 2.97
CA ILE A 63 -1.54 9.41 1.78
C ILE A 63 -0.15 9.22 1.17
N GLU A 64 0.91 9.08 1.98
CA GLU A 64 2.26 8.81 1.46
C GLU A 64 2.33 7.47 0.70
N MET A 65 1.64 6.44 1.20
CA MET A 65 1.53 5.15 0.50
C MET A 65 0.77 5.31 -0.82
N ILE A 66 -0.41 5.92 -0.79
CA ILE A 66 -1.23 6.17 -2.00
C ILE A 66 -0.45 7.00 -3.03
N GLN A 67 0.27 8.03 -2.63
CA GLN A 67 1.09 8.85 -3.52
C GLN A 67 2.23 8.06 -4.18
N ARG A 68 2.78 7.05 -3.50
CA ARG A 68 3.80 6.18 -4.08
C ARG A 68 3.20 5.30 -5.17
N ASP A 69 2.02 4.75 -4.92
CA ASP A 69 1.36 3.84 -5.85
C ASP A 69 0.80 4.60 -7.06
N ILE A 70 0.18 5.77 -6.84
CA ILE A 70 -0.31 6.65 -7.93
C ILE A 70 0.83 7.11 -8.84
N ARG A 71 2.03 7.40 -8.31
CA ARG A 71 3.18 7.77 -9.14
C ARG A 71 3.65 6.65 -10.07
N ASN A 72 3.35 5.41 -9.73
CA ASN A 72 3.63 4.24 -10.55
C ASN A 72 2.40 3.78 -11.34
N ALA A 73 1.23 4.40 -11.17
CA ALA A 73 0.05 4.04 -11.93
C ALA A 73 0.32 4.19 -13.43
N ASP A 74 -0.16 3.23 -14.22
CA ASP A 74 0.06 3.09 -15.66
C ASP A 74 1.53 2.89 -16.07
N TYR A 75 2.41 2.49 -15.15
CA TYR A 75 3.79 2.17 -15.51
C TYR A 75 3.89 0.76 -16.11
N TRP A 76 4.14 0.69 -17.41
CA TRP A 76 4.31 -0.56 -18.18
C TRP A 76 5.74 -0.71 -18.76
N GLY A 77 6.72 -0.09 -18.11
CA GLY A 77 8.15 -0.27 -18.39
C GLY A 77 8.89 0.96 -18.90
N CYS A 78 8.35 1.63 -19.92
CA CYS A 78 8.99 2.81 -20.50
C CYS A 78 8.03 4.00 -20.60
N PRO A 79 8.52 5.23 -20.35
CA PRO A 79 7.68 6.42 -20.20
C PRO A 79 7.11 6.99 -21.50
N SER A 80 7.38 6.37 -22.66
CA SER A 80 6.87 6.83 -23.96
C SER A 80 5.79 5.90 -24.48
N GLU A 81 4.54 6.35 -24.39
CA GLU A 81 3.40 5.98 -25.26
C GLU A 81 3.01 4.49 -25.33
N LEU A 82 3.54 3.63 -24.46
CA LEU A 82 3.09 2.24 -24.41
C LEU A 82 1.65 2.20 -23.89
N LYS A 83 0.69 1.96 -24.78
CA LYS A 83 -0.72 1.75 -24.45
C LYS A 83 -1.07 0.26 -24.55
N LEU A 84 -1.84 -0.24 -23.59
CA LEU A 84 -2.43 -1.58 -23.64
C LEU A 84 -3.54 -1.63 -24.70
N ILE A 85 -3.60 -2.73 -25.48
CA ILE A 85 -4.35 -2.86 -26.75
C ILE A 85 -5.85 -3.02 -26.51
N ALA A 86 -6.55 -1.93 -26.20
CA ALA A 86 -7.96 -1.85 -26.60
C ALA A 86 -8.11 -1.30 -28.04
N ASP A 87 -7.13 -0.51 -28.53
CA ASP A 87 -7.34 0.33 -29.74
C ASP A 87 -6.03 0.62 -30.52
N GLY A 88 -5.26 -0.42 -30.86
CA GLY A 88 -3.98 -0.27 -31.60
C GLY A 88 -2.78 0.10 -30.71
N GLY A 89 -2.82 -0.36 -29.46
CA GLY A 89 -1.71 -0.23 -28.51
C GLY A 89 -0.46 -1.01 -28.92
N THR A 90 0.63 -0.79 -28.19
CA THR A 90 1.96 -1.37 -28.46
C THR A 90 2.23 -2.66 -27.67
N ILE A 91 1.31 -3.09 -26.80
CA ILE A 91 1.51 -4.26 -25.91
C ILE A 91 0.54 -5.40 -26.27
N ALA A 92 1.05 -6.43 -26.97
CA ALA A 92 0.33 -7.62 -27.38
C ALA A 92 -0.22 -8.40 -26.18
N ASN A 93 -1.48 -8.82 -26.24
CA ASN A 93 -2.03 -9.78 -25.28
C ASN A 93 -1.95 -11.20 -25.86
N ASN A 94 -0.98 -11.99 -25.41
CA ASN A 94 -0.85 -13.40 -25.82
C ASN A 94 -1.55 -14.38 -24.86
N LEU A 95 -2.32 -13.88 -23.90
CA LEU A 95 -3.07 -14.70 -22.95
C LEU A 95 -4.42 -15.12 -23.54
N GLU A 96 -4.93 -16.27 -23.12
CA GLU A 96 -6.28 -16.73 -23.46
C GLU A 96 -7.33 -15.79 -22.82
N ASN A 97 -8.44 -15.51 -23.51
CA ASN A 97 -9.52 -14.68 -22.97
C ASN A 97 -10.28 -15.46 -21.89
N GLY A 98 -9.99 -15.22 -20.62
CA GLY A 98 -10.72 -15.86 -19.52
C GLY A 98 -10.48 -15.26 -18.15
N SER A 99 -9.92 -14.05 -18.07
CA SER A 99 -9.71 -13.34 -16.83
C SER A 99 -10.22 -11.93 -16.94
N VAL A 100 -11.26 -11.65 -16.16
CA VAL A 100 -11.87 -10.32 -16.07
C VAL A 100 -10.83 -9.33 -15.54
N ASP A 101 -9.98 -9.74 -14.60
CA ASP A 101 -8.97 -8.88 -13.98
C ASP A 101 -7.87 -8.46 -14.96
N ILE A 102 -7.42 -9.38 -15.82
CA ILE A 102 -6.42 -9.07 -16.85
C ILE A 102 -7.02 -8.21 -17.95
N GLN A 103 -8.28 -8.43 -18.32
CA GLN A 103 -8.97 -7.57 -19.29
C GLN A 103 -9.18 -6.17 -18.73
N ASP A 104 -9.61 -6.06 -17.47
CA ASP A 104 -9.74 -4.78 -16.77
C ASP A 104 -8.39 -4.07 -16.61
N MET A 105 -7.29 -4.83 -16.43
CA MET A 105 -5.94 -4.28 -16.51
C MET A 105 -5.59 -3.71 -17.89
N LEU A 106 -6.00 -4.40 -18.96
CA LEU A 106 -5.74 -4.00 -20.34
C LEU A 106 -6.58 -2.79 -20.77
N THR A 107 -7.80 -2.63 -20.26
CA THR A 107 -8.77 -1.63 -20.75
C THR A 107 -9.11 -0.53 -19.74
N GLY A 108 -8.90 -0.75 -18.45
CA GLY A 108 -9.31 0.13 -17.35
C GLY A 108 -8.38 1.30 -17.06
N GLY A 109 -7.24 1.38 -17.75
CA GLY A 109 -6.19 2.39 -17.53
C GLY A 109 -5.47 2.24 -16.19
N GLY A 110 -4.48 3.11 -15.95
CA GLY A 110 -3.66 3.05 -14.73
C GLY A 110 -4.40 3.39 -13.43
N VAL A 111 -5.47 4.18 -13.49
CA VAL A 111 -6.31 4.53 -12.34
C VAL A 111 -7.77 4.42 -12.74
N SER A 112 -8.54 3.64 -12.00
CA SER A 112 -10.00 3.60 -12.11
C SER A 112 -10.64 3.51 -10.74
N GLY A 113 -11.95 3.71 -10.67
CA GLY A 113 -12.69 3.53 -9.44
C GLY A 113 -14.11 3.03 -9.68
N ILE A 114 -14.67 2.44 -8.64
CA ILE A 114 -16.05 1.98 -8.56
C ILE A 114 -16.65 2.66 -7.33
N ASP A 115 -17.69 3.45 -7.54
CA ASP A 115 -18.47 4.09 -6.48
C ASP A 115 -19.58 3.13 -6.04
N ASN A 116 -19.78 2.99 -4.73
CA ASN A 116 -20.79 2.10 -4.15
C ASN A 116 -20.70 0.66 -4.66
N ALA A 117 -19.57 0.00 -4.40
CA ALA A 117 -19.35 -1.42 -4.66
C ALA A 117 -20.58 -2.25 -4.25
N ASN A 118 -20.97 -3.18 -5.10
CA ASN A 118 -22.03 -4.14 -4.90
C ASN A 118 -21.62 -5.52 -5.47
N GLY A 119 -21.01 -6.34 -4.62
CA GLY A 119 -20.59 -7.71 -4.98
C GLY A 119 -19.24 -7.83 -5.70
N GLU A 120 -18.42 -6.77 -5.77
CA GLU A 120 -17.06 -6.82 -6.31
C GLU A 120 -16.10 -7.55 -5.36
N LYS A 121 -15.02 -8.09 -5.94
CA LYS A 121 -13.94 -8.75 -5.22
C LYS A 121 -12.62 -8.06 -5.54
N VAL A 122 -11.72 -8.02 -4.56
CA VAL A 122 -10.29 -7.71 -4.79
C VAL A 122 -9.50 -9.00 -4.55
N GLY A 123 -9.08 -9.64 -5.62
CA GLY A 123 -8.57 -11.01 -5.60
C GLY A 123 -9.62 -11.98 -5.03
N LYS A 124 -9.30 -12.65 -3.93
CA LYS A 124 -10.21 -13.61 -3.27
C LYS A 124 -11.08 -13.00 -2.16
N LYS A 125 -10.99 -11.69 -1.93
CA LYS A 125 -11.71 -11.01 -0.84
C LYS A 125 -12.90 -10.24 -1.38
N ASP A 126 -14.04 -10.44 -0.74
CA ASP A 126 -15.24 -9.65 -1.03
C ASP A 126 -15.06 -8.22 -0.53
N VAL A 127 -15.33 -7.26 -1.41
CA VAL A 127 -15.44 -5.86 -1.02
C VAL A 127 -16.76 -5.68 -0.28
N LYS A 128 -16.76 -4.79 0.72
CA LYS A 128 -17.98 -4.51 1.46
C LYS A 128 -18.93 -3.69 0.59
N ASP A 129 -20.17 -4.14 0.46
CA ASP A 129 -21.19 -3.41 -0.29
C ASP A 129 -21.38 -1.98 0.26
N GLY A 130 -21.56 -1.02 -0.65
CA GLY A 130 -21.68 0.41 -0.36
C GLY A 130 -20.36 1.10 0.00
N THR A 131 -19.21 0.48 -0.27
CA THR A 131 -17.90 1.13 -0.16
C THR A 131 -17.30 1.43 -1.52
N ASP A 132 -16.35 2.36 -1.59
CA ASP A 132 -15.74 2.76 -2.86
C ASP A 132 -14.44 1.99 -3.08
N ILE A 133 -14.18 1.67 -4.35
CA ILE A 133 -12.95 1.02 -4.79
C ILE A 133 -12.16 2.03 -5.62
N ILE A 134 -10.87 2.15 -5.31
CA ILE A 134 -9.88 2.76 -6.20
C ILE A 134 -8.89 1.67 -6.61
N SER A 135 -8.76 1.46 -7.91
CA SER A 135 -7.85 0.48 -8.49
C SER A 135 -6.68 1.22 -9.12
N LEU A 136 -5.47 0.89 -8.67
CA LEU A 136 -4.21 1.40 -9.23
C LEU A 136 -3.50 0.25 -9.91
N ARG A 137 -3.30 0.38 -11.22
CA ARG A 137 -2.70 -0.68 -12.03
C ARG A 137 -1.35 -0.23 -12.53
N SER A 138 -0.38 -1.13 -12.47
CA SER A 138 1.01 -0.87 -12.79
C SER A 138 1.70 -2.19 -13.12
N SER A 139 3.00 -2.14 -13.35
CA SER A 139 3.86 -3.29 -13.41
C SER A 139 5.14 -3.05 -12.62
N GLU A 140 5.63 -4.08 -11.96
CA GLU A 140 6.85 -4.01 -11.17
C GLU A 140 7.96 -4.83 -11.82
N SER A 141 9.21 -4.34 -11.75
CA SER A 141 10.36 -5.12 -12.21
C SER A 141 10.63 -6.28 -11.25
N VAL A 142 10.85 -7.48 -11.79
CA VAL A 142 11.23 -8.63 -10.96
C VAL A 142 12.74 -8.56 -10.67
N PRO A 143 13.17 -8.45 -9.39
CA PRO A 143 14.58 -8.29 -9.06
C PRO A 143 15.43 -9.47 -9.56
N GLY A 144 16.56 -9.15 -10.19
CA GLY A 144 17.51 -10.15 -10.71
C GLY A 144 17.06 -10.90 -11.96
N LEU A 145 15.86 -10.61 -12.48
CA LEU A 145 15.36 -11.17 -13.73
C LEU A 145 15.77 -10.30 -14.92
N SER A 146 16.51 -10.85 -15.86
CA SER A 146 16.92 -10.14 -17.08
C SER A 146 17.02 -11.08 -18.27
N ILE A 147 16.82 -10.55 -19.47
CA ILE A 147 16.97 -11.32 -20.71
C ILE A 147 18.46 -11.50 -21.00
N THR A 148 18.90 -12.74 -21.19
CA THR A 148 20.30 -13.04 -21.47
C THR A 148 20.57 -13.11 -22.96
N LYS A 149 19.57 -13.53 -23.75
CA LYS A 149 19.71 -13.69 -25.20
C LYS A 149 18.37 -13.49 -25.88
N THR A 150 18.37 -12.80 -27.02
CA THR A 150 17.19 -12.63 -27.87
C THR A 150 16.76 -13.97 -28.50
N PRO A 151 15.60 -14.54 -28.11
CA PRO A 151 15.07 -15.71 -28.79
C PRO A 151 14.44 -15.32 -30.14
N ASN A 152 14.11 -16.32 -30.96
CA ASN A 152 13.24 -16.09 -32.11
C ASN A 152 11.82 -15.78 -31.62
N THR A 153 11.08 -14.97 -32.37
CA THR A 153 9.69 -14.58 -32.05
C THR A 153 8.78 -15.79 -31.86
N ASN A 154 9.01 -16.89 -32.58
CA ASN A 154 8.12 -18.07 -32.55
C ASN A 154 8.56 -19.14 -31.53
N ALA A 155 9.55 -18.83 -30.70
CA ALA A 155 10.04 -19.72 -29.66
C ALA A 155 9.21 -19.55 -28.39
N ALA A 156 8.75 -20.65 -27.79
CA ALA A 156 8.03 -20.64 -26.52
C ALA A 156 8.94 -20.56 -25.28
N ALA A 157 10.18 -20.07 -25.45
CA ALA A 157 11.21 -20.08 -24.43
C ALA A 157 11.99 -18.76 -24.44
N LEU A 158 11.78 -17.97 -23.39
CA LEU A 158 12.51 -16.73 -23.15
C LEU A 158 13.77 -17.04 -22.32
N LEU A 159 14.93 -16.74 -22.87
CA LEU A 159 16.22 -17.01 -22.23
C LEU A 159 16.57 -15.88 -21.27
N VAL A 160 16.60 -16.20 -19.98
CA VAL A 160 16.76 -15.21 -18.90
C VAL A 160 17.87 -15.60 -17.94
N ASN A 161 18.27 -14.67 -17.09
CA ASN A 161 18.95 -14.94 -15.84
C ASN A 161 17.94 -14.72 -14.70
N GLY A 162 18.02 -15.46 -13.59
CA GLY A 162 17.13 -15.28 -12.44
C GLY A 162 15.70 -15.77 -12.66
N GLY A 163 15.47 -16.69 -13.61
CA GLY A 163 14.15 -17.24 -13.91
C GLY A 163 13.52 -18.01 -12.75
N THR A 164 14.27 -18.39 -11.70
CA THR A 164 13.69 -19.00 -10.49
C THR A 164 12.88 -18.02 -9.63
N SER A 165 13.04 -16.71 -9.84
CA SER A 165 12.30 -15.67 -9.11
C SER A 165 10.83 -15.52 -9.54
N VAL A 166 10.38 -16.33 -10.51
CA VAL A 166 9.01 -16.29 -11.03
C VAL A 166 8.41 -17.69 -10.97
N ASP A 167 7.33 -17.82 -10.21
CA ASP A 167 6.56 -19.06 -10.13
C ASP A 167 5.80 -19.36 -11.42
N VAL A 168 5.50 -20.65 -11.63
CA VAL A 168 4.58 -21.08 -12.69
C VAL A 168 3.24 -20.35 -12.55
N CYS A 169 2.55 -20.10 -13.65
CA CYS A 169 1.27 -19.40 -13.66
C CYS A 169 1.32 -17.91 -13.31
N THR A 170 2.52 -17.34 -13.24
CA THR A 170 2.67 -15.88 -13.17
C THR A 170 2.56 -15.27 -14.55
N VAL A 171 1.73 -14.23 -14.67
CA VAL A 171 1.67 -13.37 -15.84
C VAL A 171 2.82 -12.36 -15.78
N LEU A 172 3.47 -12.20 -16.93
CA LEU A 172 4.60 -11.31 -17.12
C LEU A 172 4.38 -10.46 -18.37
N LEU A 173 4.96 -9.28 -18.35
CA LEU A 173 5.09 -8.38 -19.48
C LEU A 173 6.57 -8.31 -19.86
N VAL A 174 6.90 -8.63 -21.10
CA VAL A 174 8.21 -8.29 -21.66
C VAL A 174 8.06 -7.03 -22.53
N THR A 175 8.99 -6.07 -22.44
CA THR A 175 8.90 -4.80 -23.18
C THR A 175 10.28 -4.24 -23.52
N ASN A 176 10.42 -3.61 -24.69
CA ASN A 176 11.63 -2.93 -25.17
C ASN A 176 11.41 -1.41 -25.41
N CYS A 177 10.43 -0.81 -24.74
CA CYS A 177 9.98 0.57 -24.94
C CYS A 177 9.30 0.90 -26.29
N LYS A 178 9.22 -0.04 -27.22
CA LYS A 178 8.51 0.13 -28.51
C LYS A 178 7.31 -0.79 -28.62
N SER A 179 7.49 -2.01 -28.15
CA SER A 179 6.47 -3.04 -28.09
C SER A 179 6.55 -3.75 -26.74
N GLY A 180 5.45 -4.40 -26.36
CA GLY A 180 5.45 -5.36 -25.28
C GLY A 180 4.60 -6.58 -25.63
N ASP A 181 4.82 -7.66 -24.90
CA ASP A 181 4.03 -8.88 -25.00
C ASP A 181 3.69 -9.34 -23.59
N LEU A 182 2.40 -9.48 -23.30
CA LEU A 182 1.88 -10.13 -22.10
C LEU A 182 1.79 -11.63 -22.33
N PHE A 183 2.34 -12.40 -21.42
CA PHE A 183 2.36 -13.85 -21.49
C PHE A 183 2.42 -14.45 -20.09
N GLN A 184 2.11 -15.74 -20.00
CA GLN A 184 2.14 -16.48 -18.76
C GLN A 184 3.25 -17.53 -18.79
N ARG A 185 3.92 -17.70 -17.65
CA ARG A 185 4.85 -18.81 -17.45
C ARG A 185 4.09 -20.14 -17.36
N THR A 186 4.51 -21.13 -18.14
CA THR A 186 3.84 -22.44 -18.26
C THR A 186 4.63 -23.63 -17.76
N SER A 187 5.80 -23.41 -17.17
CA SER A 187 6.62 -24.47 -16.60
C SER A 187 7.09 -24.10 -15.21
N ASN A 188 7.50 -25.08 -14.42
CA ASN A 188 8.15 -24.85 -13.13
C ASN A 188 9.35 -23.90 -13.25
N ALA A 189 9.70 -23.29 -12.11
CA ALA A 189 10.83 -22.38 -11.95
C ALA A 189 12.14 -23.01 -12.48
N GLN A 190 12.80 -22.31 -13.41
CA GLN A 190 14.06 -22.69 -14.03
C GLN A 190 14.95 -21.44 -14.07
N ALA A 191 16.24 -21.59 -13.74
CA ALA A 191 17.14 -20.46 -13.59
C ALA A 191 17.33 -19.64 -14.88
N ASN A 192 17.40 -20.33 -16.02
CA ASN A 192 17.86 -19.73 -17.27
C ASN A 192 16.77 -19.56 -18.34
N VAL A 193 15.53 -19.94 -18.03
CA VAL A 193 14.46 -19.95 -19.01
C VAL A 193 13.10 -19.72 -18.37
N ILE A 194 12.26 -18.96 -19.08
CA ILE A 194 10.84 -18.85 -18.83
C ILE A 194 10.12 -19.41 -20.05
N ASN A 195 9.45 -20.54 -19.89
CA ASN A 195 8.64 -21.13 -20.96
C ASN A 195 7.23 -20.55 -20.95
N HIS A 196 6.70 -20.28 -22.13
CA HIS A 196 5.38 -19.69 -22.38
C HIS A 196 4.66 -20.43 -23.51
N ASN A 197 4.57 -21.76 -23.38
CA ASN A 197 3.93 -22.59 -24.40
C ASN A 197 2.41 -22.35 -24.44
N THR A 198 1.79 -22.62 -25.58
CA THR A 198 0.33 -22.71 -25.70
C THR A 198 -0.18 -24.02 -25.06
N GLY A 199 -1.43 -24.04 -24.62
CA GLY A 199 -2.12 -25.26 -24.16
C GLY A 199 -1.86 -25.66 -22.69
N TYR A 200 -1.02 -24.92 -21.96
CA TYR A 200 -0.88 -25.07 -20.51
C TYR A 200 -1.84 -24.11 -19.79
N LYS A 201 -2.67 -24.64 -18.89
CA LYS A 201 -3.67 -23.88 -18.13
C LYS A 201 -3.36 -23.91 -16.64
N CYS A 202 -3.51 -22.75 -16.00
CA CYS A 202 -2.96 -22.50 -14.68
C CYS A 202 -3.98 -22.60 -13.55
N ASP A 203 -5.12 -21.94 -13.65
CA ASP A 203 -6.34 -22.22 -12.87
C ASP A 203 -7.48 -21.29 -13.35
N ALA A 204 -8.73 -21.62 -13.04
CA ALA A 204 -9.90 -20.78 -13.32
C ALA A 204 -10.05 -19.61 -12.33
N ASP A 205 -9.44 -19.70 -11.14
CA ASP A 205 -9.72 -18.82 -10.00
C ASP A 205 -8.70 -17.68 -9.77
N THR A 206 -7.57 -17.67 -10.48
CA THR A 206 -6.56 -16.58 -10.41
C THR A 206 -6.64 -15.61 -11.58
N GLY A 207 -7.60 -15.82 -12.49
CA GLY A 207 -7.61 -15.09 -13.74
C GLY A 207 -6.34 -15.31 -14.57
N ALA A 208 -5.61 -16.40 -14.35
CA ALA A 208 -4.36 -16.68 -15.06
C ALA A 208 -4.66 -17.70 -16.16
N THR A 209 -5.12 -17.18 -17.29
CA THR A 209 -5.49 -17.97 -18.46
C THR A 209 -4.22 -18.47 -19.17
N GLY A 210 -4.33 -19.55 -19.96
CA GLY A 210 -3.18 -20.07 -20.70
C GLY A 210 -2.62 -19.05 -21.69
N ASN A 211 -1.56 -19.41 -22.43
CA ASN A 211 -1.15 -18.59 -23.57
C ASN A 211 -1.97 -18.97 -24.81
N ALA A 212 -2.64 -18.00 -25.42
CA ALA A 212 -3.31 -18.13 -26.72
C ALA A 212 -2.28 -18.23 -27.86
N SER A 213 -1.15 -17.53 -27.71
CA SER A 213 -0.03 -17.56 -28.64
C SER A 213 1.28 -17.75 -27.89
N LYS A 214 2.20 -18.52 -28.47
CA LYS A 214 3.60 -18.57 -28.02
C LYS A 214 4.48 -17.57 -28.77
N ASP A 215 3.97 -16.99 -29.85
CA ASP A 215 4.72 -16.11 -30.72
C ASP A 215 4.66 -14.69 -30.16
N PHE A 216 5.81 -14.02 -30.06
CA PHE A 216 5.89 -12.60 -29.67
C PHE A 216 5.88 -11.69 -30.89
N GLU A 217 5.26 -10.51 -30.75
CA GLU A 217 5.21 -9.50 -31.82
C GLU A 217 6.59 -8.92 -32.14
N SER A 218 7.51 -8.94 -31.17
CA SER A 218 8.85 -8.39 -31.32
C SER A 218 9.95 -9.26 -30.71
N LYS A 219 11.17 -9.03 -31.19
CA LYS A 219 12.38 -9.66 -30.65
C LYS A 219 12.87 -8.87 -29.45
N TYR A 220 12.78 -9.46 -28.27
CA TYR A 220 13.25 -8.87 -27.01
C TYR A 220 14.69 -9.25 -26.73
N GLY A 221 15.59 -8.27 -26.73
CA GLY A 221 16.99 -8.47 -26.40
C GLY A 221 17.32 -8.21 -24.93
N PRO A 222 18.61 -8.23 -24.57
CA PRO A 222 19.07 -7.94 -23.21
C PRO A 222 18.75 -6.53 -22.70
N ASP A 223 18.38 -5.62 -23.60
CA ASP A 223 17.90 -4.26 -23.33
C ASP A 223 16.41 -4.22 -22.93
N ALA A 224 15.66 -5.28 -23.21
CA ALA A 224 14.27 -5.39 -22.82
C ALA A 224 14.13 -5.72 -21.32
N LYS A 225 13.01 -5.27 -20.75
CA LYS A 225 12.66 -5.50 -19.35
C LYS A 225 11.59 -6.57 -19.25
N ILE A 226 11.62 -7.33 -18.16
CA ILE A 226 10.54 -8.23 -17.76
C ILE A 226 9.91 -7.65 -16.51
N LEU A 227 8.61 -7.43 -16.57
CA LEU A 227 7.80 -6.81 -15.54
C LEU A 227 6.68 -7.77 -15.15
N LYS A 228 6.24 -7.68 -13.90
CA LYS A 228 5.07 -8.37 -13.39
C LYS A 228 3.94 -7.35 -13.23
N PRO A 229 2.84 -7.46 -13.99
CA PRO A 229 1.66 -6.65 -13.75
C PRO A 229 1.13 -6.79 -12.32
N THR A 230 0.68 -5.68 -11.73
CA THR A 230 0.00 -5.64 -10.43
C THR A 230 -1.49 -5.42 -10.68
N LEU A 231 -2.29 -6.39 -10.26
CA LEU A 231 -3.75 -6.41 -10.33
C LEU A 231 -4.36 -6.00 -8.98
#